data_AF-A0A6G0WLT5-F1
#
_entry.id   AF-A0A6G0WLT5-F1
#
_cell.length_a   1.000
_cell.length_b   1.000
_cell.length_c   1.000
_cell.angle_alpha   90.00
_cell.angle_beta   90.00
_cell.angle_gamma   90.00
#
_symmetry.space_group_name_H-M   'P 1'
#
loop_
_entity.id
_entity.type
_entity.pdbx_description
1 polymer ?
#
loop_
_entity_poly.entity_id
_entity_poly.type
_entity_poly.pdbx_seq_one_letter_code
_entity_poly.pdbx_strand_id
1 'polypeptide(L)'
;MALTSSWASHGWFRGLFVAWAILALLVVWRQSQVVLDRRFKQQGIASSSELVIPKIIHQSWKTAERIPSKFVPWMQSWQRFHPSWTYMFWDDDDNLKVFQVHFPQYLSVATAVSKIELADMARVALLYLYGGVYVDSDFECLRAFDDLRHLSLFLSAEPRVHAILLESLETPRLWNAILASQPRHPFWIAILDAIQANFNAYRDTSDPIALTGPGAFDPTYAAWPDKDSVVVLPEEYFYPEFSAWLVPNMTAACKSSNHIPAVASACTWLNQHPQGHKTSNTHAVHRWQCTWCGRGSKANESFTTLADAAPNHARPKW
;
A
#
# COMPACT_ATOMS: atom_id res chain seq x y z
N MET A 1 18.94 -32.57 -67.73
CA MET A 1 18.15 -31.38 -67.39
C MET A 1 16.94 -31.82 -66.58
N ALA A 2 16.96 -31.58 -65.27
CA ALA A 2 15.80 -31.74 -64.39
C ALA A 2 15.90 -30.65 -63.31
N LEU A 3 14.82 -29.88 -63.16
CA LEU A 3 14.63 -28.81 -62.17
C LEU A 3 14.10 -29.37 -60.84
N THR A 4 14.22 -28.54 -59.79
CA THR A 4 13.54 -28.49 -58.45
C THR A 4 14.51 -28.69 -57.28
N SER A 5 14.38 -28.04 -56.12
CA SER A 5 13.84 -26.74 -55.70
C SER A 5 14.32 -26.50 -54.26
N SER A 6 14.60 -25.25 -53.92
CA SER A 6 14.99 -24.69 -52.61
C SER A 6 14.14 -25.11 -51.42
N TRP A 7 14.76 -25.30 -50.24
CA TRP A 7 14.13 -25.05 -48.93
C TRP A 7 15.10 -24.35 -47.97
N ALA A 8 14.97 -23.02 -47.91
CA ALA A 8 15.31 -22.22 -46.73
C ALA A 8 14.09 -21.33 -46.45
N SER A 9 13.34 -21.60 -45.36
CA SER A 9 12.40 -20.64 -44.73
C SER A 9 11.57 -21.27 -43.61
N HIS A 10 12.13 -21.39 -42.40
CA HIS A 10 11.33 -21.72 -41.19
C HIS A 10 11.55 -20.76 -40.01
N GLY A 11 12.35 -19.70 -40.17
CA GLY A 11 12.61 -18.72 -39.09
C GLY A 11 11.71 -17.48 -39.10
N TRP A 12 11.12 -17.13 -40.25
CA TRP A 12 10.45 -15.83 -40.43
C TRP A 12 8.99 -15.80 -39.96
N PHE A 13 8.28 -16.93 -40.04
CA PHE A 13 6.86 -16.99 -39.68
C PHE A 13 6.58 -16.91 -38.17
N ARG A 14 7.49 -17.37 -37.31
CA ARG A 14 7.33 -17.29 -35.85
C ARG A 14 7.51 -15.87 -35.30
N GLY A 15 8.42 -15.08 -35.87
CA GLY A 15 8.64 -13.68 -35.46
C GLY A 15 7.47 -12.76 -35.81
N LEU A 16 6.82 -12.99 -36.95
CA LEU A 16 5.65 -12.23 -37.38
C LEU A 16 4.44 -12.50 -36.48
N PHE A 17 4.16 -13.75 -36.11
CA PHE A 17 3.01 -14.08 -35.25
C PHE A 17 3.10 -13.46 -33.84
N VAL A 18 4.31 -13.42 -33.25
CA VAL A 18 4.53 -12.79 -31.94
C VAL A 18 4.40 -11.26 -32.02
N ALA A 19 4.93 -10.64 -33.08
CA ALA A 19 4.79 -9.20 -33.31
C ALA A 19 3.32 -8.80 -33.55
N TRP A 20 2.54 -9.61 -34.28
CA TRP A 20 1.11 -9.39 -34.51
C TRP A 20 0.28 -9.56 -33.24
N ALA A 21 0.61 -10.53 -32.38
CA ALA A 21 -0.08 -10.72 -31.10
C ALA A 21 0.20 -9.56 -30.13
N ILE A 22 1.43 -9.06 -30.07
CA ILE A 22 1.80 -7.88 -29.26
C ILE A 22 1.14 -6.62 -29.81
N LEU A 23 1.14 -6.40 -31.13
CA LEU A 23 0.43 -5.29 -31.76
C LEU A 23 -1.08 -5.37 -31.53
N ALA A 24 -1.69 -6.56 -31.61
CA ALA A 24 -3.11 -6.75 -31.33
C ALA A 24 -3.45 -6.46 -29.87
N LEU A 25 -2.63 -6.92 -28.92
CA LEU A 25 -2.81 -6.62 -27.48
C LEU A 25 -2.59 -5.15 -27.17
N LEU A 26 -1.61 -4.49 -27.79
CA LEU A 26 -1.38 -3.04 -27.67
C LEU A 26 -2.52 -2.23 -28.30
N VAL A 27 -3.10 -2.68 -29.41
CA VAL A 27 -4.26 -2.05 -30.04
C VAL A 27 -5.51 -2.26 -29.21
N VAL A 28 -5.75 -3.45 -28.66
CA VAL A 28 -6.89 -3.72 -27.75
C VAL A 28 -6.74 -2.94 -26.44
N TRP A 29 -5.53 -2.86 -25.88
CA TRP A 29 -5.23 -2.03 -24.70
C TRP A 29 -5.43 -0.54 -24.99
N ARG A 30 -4.90 -0.03 -26.10
CA ARG A 30 -5.06 1.37 -26.51
C ARG A 30 -6.51 1.71 -26.87
N GLN A 31 -7.26 0.79 -27.48
CA GLN A 31 -8.69 0.97 -27.74
C GLN A 31 -9.53 0.91 -26.45
N SER A 32 -9.15 0.08 -25.48
CA SER A 32 -9.79 0.04 -24.15
C SER A 32 -9.58 1.35 -23.38
N GLN A 33 -8.37 1.92 -23.44
CA GLN A 33 -8.08 3.24 -22.87
C GLN A 33 -8.89 4.34 -23.57
N VAL A 34 -8.94 4.36 -24.91
CA VAL A 34 -9.68 5.39 -25.68
C VAL A 34 -11.21 5.31 -25.52
N VAL A 35 -11.78 4.11 -25.36
CA VAL A 35 -13.24 3.93 -25.15
C VAL A 35 -13.66 4.35 -23.74
N LEU A 36 -12.80 4.12 -22.72
CA LEU A 36 -13.05 4.60 -21.36
C LEU A 36 -12.93 6.13 -21.28
N ASP A 37 -11.92 6.71 -21.92
CA ASP A 37 -11.66 8.16 -21.91
C ASP A 37 -12.77 8.96 -22.62
N ARG A 38 -13.38 8.39 -23.68
CA ARG A 38 -14.54 9.00 -24.37
C ARG A 38 -15.82 8.95 -23.54
N ARG A 39 -16.02 7.94 -22.68
CA ARG A 39 -17.17 7.92 -21.75
C ARG A 39 -17.01 8.93 -20.62
N PHE A 40 -15.79 9.20 -20.17
CA PHE A 40 -15.52 10.25 -19.18
C PHE A 40 -15.65 11.66 -19.75
N LYS A 41 -15.26 11.90 -21.01
CA LYS A 41 -15.41 13.23 -21.65
C LYS A 41 -16.81 13.56 -22.17
N GLN A 42 -17.69 12.58 -22.38
CA GLN A 42 -19.06 12.81 -22.86
C GLN A 42 -20.08 13.08 -21.75
N GLN A 43 -19.72 12.85 -20.49
CA GLN A 43 -20.46 13.40 -19.36
C GLN A 43 -19.95 14.81 -19.13
N GLY A 44 -20.62 15.80 -19.71
CA GLY A 44 -20.36 17.22 -19.49
C GLY A 44 -20.60 17.62 -18.04
N ILE A 45 -19.71 17.21 -17.13
CA ILE A 45 -19.66 17.64 -15.75
C ILE A 45 -18.76 18.86 -15.73
N ALA A 46 -19.41 20.02 -15.87
CA ALA A 46 -18.86 21.27 -15.38
C ALA A 46 -18.43 21.07 -13.92
N SER A 47 -17.20 21.52 -13.61
CA SER A 47 -16.60 21.71 -12.28
C SER A 47 -17.58 21.60 -11.09
N SER A 48 -17.46 20.49 -10.36
CA SER A 48 -17.90 20.38 -8.96
C SER A 48 -16.96 19.42 -8.21
N SER A 49 -15.67 19.77 -8.14
CA SER A 49 -14.63 18.93 -7.56
C SER A 49 -14.23 19.42 -6.17
N GLU A 50 -14.68 18.77 -5.09
CA GLU A 50 -13.96 18.95 -3.80
C GLU A 50 -13.82 17.68 -2.95
N LEU A 51 -14.32 16.51 -3.37
CA LEU A 51 -14.01 15.24 -2.69
C LEU A 51 -13.78 14.15 -3.74
N VAL A 52 -12.55 13.65 -3.83
CA VAL A 52 -12.12 12.69 -4.87
C VAL A 52 -11.77 11.31 -4.32
N ILE A 53 -11.42 11.18 -3.02
CA ILE A 53 -11.28 9.86 -2.37
C ILE A 53 -12.67 9.29 -2.04
N PRO A 54 -13.01 8.09 -2.56
CA PRO A 54 -14.27 7.39 -2.24
C PRO A 54 -14.41 7.03 -0.76
N LYS A 55 -15.67 6.91 -0.31
CA LYS A 55 -16.02 6.46 1.05
C LYS A 55 -15.88 4.93 1.20
N ILE A 56 -14.68 4.42 0.99
CA ILE A 56 -14.36 2.99 1.09
C ILE A 56 -13.15 2.81 2.01
N ILE A 57 -13.28 1.90 2.97
CA ILE A 57 -12.19 1.47 3.83
C ILE A 57 -11.80 0.06 3.39
N HIS A 58 -10.52 -0.17 3.13
CA HIS A 58 -9.97 -1.48 2.83
C HIS A 58 -9.11 -1.93 4.00
N GLN A 59 -9.42 -3.07 4.61
CA GLN A 59 -8.53 -3.76 5.53
C GLN A 59 -8.34 -5.20 5.05
N SER A 60 -7.14 -5.74 5.23
CA SER A 60 -6.87 -7.13 4.90
C SER A 60 -6.34 -7.92 6.08
N TRP A 61 -6.63 -9.22 6.07
CA TRP A 61 -6.06 -10.17 7.01
C TRP A 61 -6.07 -11.58 6.42
N LYS A 62 -5.21 -12.47 6.91
CA LYS A 62 -4.94 -13.79 6.31
C LYS A 62 -6.20 -14.58 5.93
N THR A 63 -7.17 -14.70 6.85
CA THR A 63 -8.46 -15.34 6.61
C THR A 63 -9.58 -14.63 7.37
N ALA A 64 -10.82 -14.80 6.92
CA ALA A 64 -12.00 -14.25 7.57
C ALA A 64 -12.39 -15.00 8.86
N GLU A 65 -11.96 -16.25 9.03
CA GLU A 65 -12.31 -17.12 10.16
C GLU A 65 -11.35 -16.97 11.33
N ARG A 66 -10.17 -16.38 11.11
CA ARG A 66 -9.08 -16.31 12.09
C ARG A 66 -8.46 -14.92 12.20
N ILE A 67 -9.26 -13.97 12.67
CA ILE A 67 -8.80 -12.62 13.01
C ILE A 67 -8.33 -12.59 14.47
N PRO A 68 -7.15 -12.07 14.81
CA PRO A 68 -6.72 -11.90 16.19
C PRO A 68 -7.73 -11.07 16.97
N SER A 69 -8.22 -11.59 18.09
CA SER A 69 -9.29 -10.94 18.87
C SER A 69 -8.87 -9.56 19.38
N LYS A 70 -7.56 -9.35 19.59
CA LYS A 70 -6.98 -8.04 19.93
C LYS A 70 -7.19 -6.96 18.86
N PHE A 71 -7.43 -7.33 17.60
CA PHE A 71 -7.68 -6.39 16.51
C PHE A 71 -9.13 -5.90 16.46
N VAL A 72 -10.07 -6.64 17.08
CA VAL A 72 -11.51 -6.34 17.04
C VAL A 72 -11.82 -4.89 17.44
N PRO A 73 -11.31 -4.36 18.58
CA PRO A 73 -11.61 -2.98 18.97
C PRO A 73 -11.14 -1.96 17.92
N TRP A 74 -10.04 -2.26 17.24
CA TRP A 74 -9.43 -1.38 16.24
C TRP A 74 -10.19 -1.44 14.92
N MET A 75 -10.50 -2.63 14.40
CA MET A 75 -11.33 -2.80 13.19
C MET A 75 -12.74 -2.22 13.39
N GLN A 76 -13.33 -2.37 14.58
CA GLN A 76 -14.63 -1.77 14.92
C GLN A 76 -14.57 -0.25 15.01
N SER A 77 -13.43 0.33 15.43
CA SER A 77 -13.27 1.79 15.49
C SER A 77 -13.44 2.43 14.11
N TRP A 78 -12.92 1.81 13.05
CA TRP A 78 -13.07 2.29 11.67
C TRP A 78 -14.52 2.33 11.22
N GLN A 79 -15.32 1.30 11.52
CA GLN A 79 -16.75 1.28 11.21
C GLN A 79 -17.53 2.31 12.04
N ARG A 80 -17.18 2.47 13.33
CA ARG A 80 -17.84 3.42 14.22
C ARG A 80 -17.63 4.87 13.79
N PHE A 81 -16.42 5.23 13.37
CA PHE A 81 -16.11 6.58 12.88
C PHE A 81 -16.59 6.83 11.44
N HIS A 82 -16.91 5.78 10.69
CA HIS A 82 -17.31 5.86 9.29
C HIS A 82 -18.60 5.07 8.99
N PRO A 83 -19.73 5.35 9.66
CA PRO A 83 -20.95 4.55 9.52
C PRO A 83 -21.57 4.61 8.11
N SER A 84 -21.25 5.65 7.34
CA SER A 84 -21.73 5.79 5.95
C SER A 84 -20.75 5.27 4.91
N TRP A 85 -19.59 4.73 5.31
CA TRP A 85 -18.56 4.26 4.38
C TRP A 85 -18.70 2.75 4.19
N THR A 86 -18.29 2.27 3.01
CA THR A 86 -18.20 0.84 2.76
C THR A 86 -16.94 0.29 3.40
N TYR A 87 -17.08 -0.67 4.30
CA TYR A 87 -15.95 -1.42 4.84
C TYR A 87 -15.72 -2.68 3.99
N MET A 88 -14.61 -2.74 3.28
CA MET A 88 -14.21 -3.86 2.41
C MET A 88 -13.11 -4.68 3.07
N PHE A 89 -13.36 -5.97 3.29
CA PHE A 89 -12.36 -6.90 3.80
C PHE A 89 -11.79 -7.79 2.69
N TRP A 90 -10.49 -8.05 2.77
CA TRP A 90 -9.74 -8.85 1.80
C TRP A 90 -8.89 -9.90 2.52
N ASP A 91 -9.03 -11.17 2.15
CA ASP A 91 -8.12 -12.21 2.62
C ASP A 91 -6.99 -12.52 1.63
N ASP A 92 -6.10 -13.46 2.00
CA ASP A 92 -4.96 -13.82 1.16
C ASP A 92 -5.38 -14.36 -0.22
N ASP A 93 -6.53 -15.04 -0.30
CA ASP A 93 -7.06 -15.58 -1.55
C ASP A 93 -7.65 -14.46 -2.42
N ASP A 94 -8.41 -13.54 -1.81
CA ASP A 94 -8.88 -12.32 -2.47
C ASP A 94 -7.72 -11.49 -3.01
N ASN A 95 -6.66 -11.30 -2.22
CA ASN A 95 -5.47 -10.55 -2.60
C ASN A 95 -4.83 -11.13 -3.87
N LEU A 96 -4.67 -12.46 -3.95
CA LEU A 96 -4.16 -13.09 -5.17
C LEU A 96 -5.14 -12.94 -6.34
N LYS A 97 -6.44 -13.05 -6.08
CA LYS A 97 -7.48 -12.98 -7.11
C LYS A 97 -7.59 -11.60 -7.77
N VAL A 98 -7.27 -10.52 -7.05
CA VAL A 98 -7.10 -9.17 -7.62
C VAL A 98 -6.14 -9.21 -8.82
N PHE A 99 -4.99 -9.88 -8.68
CA PHE A 99 -3.99 -9.98 -9.75
C PHE A 99 -4.40 -10.93 -10.86
N GLN A 100 -5.08 -12.03 -10.53
CA GLN A 100 -5.58 -12.97 -11.52
C GLN A 100 -6.61 -12.32 -12.46
N VAL A 101 -7.50 -11.49 -11.92
CA VAL A 101 -8.61 -10.90 -12.68
C VAL A 101 -8.24 -9.57 -13.33
N HIS A 102 -7.55 -8.69 -12.60
CA HIS A 102 -7.37 -7.30 -13.02
C HIS A 102 -5.95 -6.95 -13.48
N PHE A 103 -4.94 -7.67 -13.01
CA PHE A 103 -3.54 -7.34 -13.28
C PHE A 103 -2.69 -8.57 -13.64
N PRO A 104 -3.04 -9.31 -14.71
CA PRO A 104 -2.34 -10.54 -15.08
C PRO A 104 -0.85 -10.31 -15.39
N GLN A 105 -0.44 -9.09 -15.75
CA GLN A 105 0.97 -8.73 -15.97
C GLN A 105 1.84 -8.77 -14.69
N TYR A 106 1.24 -8.65 -13.50
CA TYR A 106 1.94 -8.75 -12.21
C TYR A 106 1.70 -10.10 -11.53
N LEU A 107 0.86 -10.98 -12.10
CA LEU A 107 0.46 -12.25 -11.48
C LEU A 107 1.63 -13.17 -11.18
N SER A 108 2.66 -13.19 -12.04
CA SER A 108 3.86 -14.00 -11.81
C SER A 108 4.60 -13.59 -10.53
N VAL A 109 4.70 -12.29 -10.27
CA VAL A 109 5.29 -11.74 -9.05
C VAL A 109 4.37 -12.02 -7.86
N ALA A 110 3.09 -11.67 -7.97
CA ALA A 110 2.09 -11.87 -6.91
C ALA A 110 1.98 -13.34 -6.45
N THR A 111 2.22 -14.30 -7.34
CA THR A 111 2.21 -15.73 -7.00
C THR A 111 3.51 -16.18 -6.31
N ALA A 112 4.63 -15.53 -6.58
CA ALA A 112 5.95 -15.95 -6.11
C ALA A 112 6.36 -15.32 -4.77
N VAL A 113 5.81 -14.15 -4.44
CA VAL A 113 6.11 -13.44 -3.19
C VAL A 113 5.42 -14.07 -1.97
N SER A 114 5.90 -13.74 -0.77
CA SER A 114 5.25 -14.14 0.49
C SER A 114 3.86 -13.51 0.63
N LYS A 115 3.06 -14.02 1.57
CA LYS A 115 1.70 -13.50 1.81
C LYS A 115 1.68 -12.04 2.27
N ILE A 116 2.72 -11.58 2.97
CA ILE A 116 2.83 -10.19 3.42
C ILE A 116 3.12 -9.27 2.24
N GLU A 117 4.09 -9.65 1.41
CA GLU A 117 4.40 -8.91 0.18
C GLU A 117 3.21 -8.91 -0.79
N LEU A 118 2.46 -10.01 -0.88
CA LEU A 118 1.21 -10.06 -1.64
C LEU A 118 0.17 -9.08 -1.09
N ALA A 119 0.03 -8.95 0.24
CA ALA A 119 -0.88 -7.97 0.84
C ALA A 119 -0.43 -6.51 0.57
N ASP A 120 0.88 -6.25 0.62
CA ASP A 120 1.46 -4.96 0.25
C ASP A 120 1.25 -4.61 -1.23
N MET A 121 1.34 -5.59 -2.14
CA MET A 121 1.00 -5.41 -3.55
C MET A 121 -0.51 -5.18 -3.71
N ALA A 122 -1.33 -5.99 -3.02
CA ALA A 122 -2.78 -5.94 -3.14
C ALA A 122 -3.33 -4.59 -2.71
N ARG A 123 -2.87 -3.99 -1.61
CA ARG A 123 -3.37 -2.67 -1.17
C ARG A 123 -3.19 -1.58 -2.22
N VAL A 124 -2.07 -1.60 -2.95
CA VAL A 124 -1.80 -0.68 -4.07
C VAL A 124 -2.77 -0.93 -5.22
N ALA A 125 -2.97 -2.20 -5.59
CA ALA A 125 -3.90 -2.60 -6.64
C ALA A 125 -5.36 -2.25 -6.29
N LEU A 126 -5.76 -2.44 -5.04
CA LEU A 126 -7.10 -2.10 -4.53
C LEU A 126 -7.36 -0.59 -4.61
N LEU A 127 -6.40 0.23 -4.19
CA LEU A 127 -6.50 1.68 -4.29
C LEU A 127 -6.55 2.16 -5.75
N TYR A 128 -5.82 1.51 -6.66
CA TYR A 128 -5.98 1.80 -8.09
C TYR A 128 -7.38 1.45 -8.62
N LEU A 129 -7.94 0.29 -8.25
CA LEU A 129 -9.24 -0.15 -8.76
C LEU A 129 -10.40 0.66 -8.18
N TYR A 130 -10.41 0.84 -6.86
CA TYR A 130 -11.57 1.31 -6.10
C TYR A 130 -11.37 2.69 -5.48
N GLY A 131 -10.12 3.17 -5.38
CA GLY A 131 -9.79 4.31 -4.52
C GLY A 131 -10.04 3.97 -3.05
N GLY A 132 -10.32 4.99 -2.25
CA GLY A 132 -10.66 4.85 -0.83
C GLY A 132 -9.43 4.96 0.06
N VAL A 133 -9.55 4.44 1.27
CA VAL A 133 -8.49 4.38 2.28
C VAL A 133 -8.17 2.91 2.53
N TYR A 134 -6.94 2.50 2.27
CA TYR A 134 -6.42 1.25 2.79
C TYR A 134 -5.75 1.49 4.12
N VAL A 135 -5.98 0.60 5.09
CA VAL A 135 -5.34 0.66 6.39
C VAL A 135 -5.17 -0.73 7.02
N ASP A 136 -3.97 -0.99 7.56
CA ASP A 136 -3.67 -2.24 8.25
C ASP A 136 -4.61 -2.49 9.43
N SER A 137 -4.87 -3.78 9.73
CA SER A 137 -5.84 -4.20 10.75
C SER A 137 -5.42 -3.84 12.19
N ASP A 138 -4.17 -3.43 12.42
CA ASP A 138 -3.65 -2.99 13.71
C ASP A 138 -3.64 -1.47 13.89
N PHE A 139 -4.43 -0.73 13.11
CA PHE A 139 -4.72 0.67 13.35
C PHE A 139 -6.02 0.90 14.12
N GLU A 140 -5.94 1.71 15.15
CA GLU A 140 -7.11 2.29 15.79
C GLU A 140 -7.46 3.63 15.14
N CYS A 141 -8.70 3.77 14.68
CA CYS A 141 -9.27 5.02 14.20
C CYS A 141 -9.69 5.90 15.40
N LEU A 142 -9.29 7.16 15.39
CA LEU A 142 -9.63 8.16 16.42
C LEU A 142 -10.58 9.25 15.90
N ARG A 143 -10.70 9.40 14.58
CA ARG A 143 -11.53 10.42 13.92
C ARG A 143 -11.91 9.98 12.50
N ALA A 144 -13.03 10.48 12.01
CA ALA A 144 -13.45 10.33 10.61
C ALA A 144 -12.48 10.98 9.61
N PHE A 145 -12.29 10.38 8.45
CA PHE A 145 -11.39 10.82 7.38
C PHE A 145 -12.07 11.71 6.34
N ASP A 146 -13.30 12.17 6.61
CA ASP A 146 -14.08 12.96 5.65
C ASP A 146 -13.39 14.27 5.23
N ASP A 147 -12.58 14.86 6.10
CA ASP A 147 -11.77 16.06 5.86
C ASP A 147 -10.55 15.80 4.97
N LEU A 148 -10.04 14.58 4.89
CA LEU A 148 -8.90 14.21 4.03
C LEU A 148 -9.31 13.85 2.59
N ARG A 149 -10.61 13.74 2.32
CA ARG A 149 -11.12 13.23 1.04
C ARG A 149 -10.99 14.16 -0.15
N HIS A 150 -10.61 15.42 0.09
CA HIS A 150 -10.32 16.40 -0.97
C HIS A 150 -8.99 16.11 -1.69
N LEU A 151 -8.10 15.32 -1.07
CA LEU A 151 -6.81 14.94 -1.64
C LEU A 151 -6.98 13.90 -2.76
N SER A 152 -6.18 14.00 -3.83
CA SER A 152 -6.13 12.98 -4.90
C SER A 152 -5.48 11.68 -4.45
N LEU A 153 -4.41 11.79 -3.66
CA LEU A 153 -3.67 10.70 -3.08
C LEU A 153 -2.95 11.21 -1.84
N PHE A 154 -2.98 10.43 -0.76
CA PHE A 154 -2.05 10.64 0.34
C PHE A 154 -1.25 9.39 0.69
N LEU A 155 0.00 9.63 1.07
CA LEU A 155 0.92 8.69 1.68
C LEU A 155 1.18 9.12 3.13
N SER A 156 1.79 8.23 3.91
CA SER A 156 2.11 8.49 5.31
C SER A 156 3.60 8.37 5.57
N ALA A 157 4.16 9.30 6.35
CA ALA A 157 5.55 9.22 6.81
C ALA A 157 5.66 8.41 8.11
N GLU A 158 6.75 7.66 8.25
CA GLU A 158 7.10 6.96 9.49
C GLU A 158 7.44 7.92 10.65
N PRO A 159 7.46 7.46 11.92
CA PRO A 159 7.96 8.27 13.02
C PRO A 159 9.41 8.73 12.79
N ARG A 160 9.63 10.03 12.87
CA ARG A 160 10.92 10.69 12.70
C ARG A 160 11.98 10.17 13.67
N VAL A 161 11.60 9.92 14.91
CA VAL A 161 12.52 9.33 15.90
C VAL A 161 12.99 7.94 15.50
N HIS A 162 12.14 7.15 14.85
CA HIS A 162 12.52 5.83 14.33
C HIS A 162 13.52 5.99 13.19
N ALA A 163 13.17 6.78 12.18
CA ALA A 163 14.01 7.03 11.01
C ALA A 163 15.41 7.57 11.37
N ILE A 164 15.48 8.56 12.26
CA ILE A 164 16.74 9.21 12.60
C ILE A 164 17.57 8.36 13.57
N LEU A 165 16.95 7.82 14.63
CA LEU A 165 17.70 7.21 15.73
C LEU A 165 18.03 5.74 15.50
N LEU A 166 17.21 5.01 14.73
CA LEU A 166 17.41 3.57 14.50
C LEU A 166 17.90 3.27 13.09
N GLU A 167 17.45 4.05 12.10
CA GLU A 167 17.79 3.83 10.69
C GLU A 167 18.89 4.78 10.18
N SER A 168 19.35 5.71 11.02
CA SER A 168 20.37 6.71 10.69
C SER A 168 20.04 7.54 9.44
N LEU A 169 18.76 7.83 9.23
CA LEU A 169 18.27 8.62 8.10
C LEU A 169 18.17 10.10 8.45
N GLU A 170 18.24 10.96 7.44
CA GLU A 170 18.04 12.41 7.62
C GLU A 170 16.55 12.80 7.62
N THR A 171 15.75 12.06 6.84
CA THR A 171 14.30 12.29 6.68
C THR A 171 13.52 11.00 6.89
N PRO A 172 12.27 11.07 7.40
CA PRO A 172 11.42 9.89 7.53
C PRO A 172 11.10 9.23 6.19
N ARG A 173 11.03 7.89 6.15
CA ARG A 173 10.57 7.14 4.98
C ARG A 173 9.06 7.12 4.87
N LEU A 174 8.59 6.80 3.67
CA LEU A 174 7.18 6.54 3.41
C LEU A 174 6.81 5.14 3.90
N TRP A 175 5.71 5.05 4.65
CA TRP A 175 5.11 3.79 5.08
C TRP A 175 3.89 3.47 4.21
N ASN A 176 3.68 2.17 3.97
CA ASN A 176 2.61 1.63 3.15
C ASN A 176 1.44 1.01 3.96
N ALA A 177 1.30 1.32 5.25
CA ALA A 177 0.32 0.68 6.14
C ALA A 177 -0.99 1.48 6.26
N ILE A 178 -0.97 2.76 5.88
CA ILE A 178 -2.17 3.57 5.65
C ILE A 178 -1.96 4.46 4.43
N LEU A 179 -2.85 4.32 3.46
CA LEU A 179 -2.73 4.91 2.13
C LEU A 179 -4.12 5.27 1.62
N ALA A 180 -4.27 6.33 0.84
CA ALA A 180 -5.55 6.63 0.22
C ALA A 180 -5.42 7.29 -1.12
N SER A 181 -6.44 7.13 -1.96
CA SER A 181 -6.49 7.82 -3.26
C SER A 181 -7.88 7.84 -3.88
N GLN A 182 -8.04 8.71 -4.87
CA GLN A 182 -9.04 8.53 -5.90
C GLN A 182 -8.72 7.27 -6.74
N PRO A 183 -9.74 6.61 -7.31
CA PRO A 183 -9.52 5.47 -8.18
C PRO A 183 -8.70 5.87 -9.41
N ARG A 184 -7.91 4.92 -9.92
CA ARG A 184 -7.06 5.01 -11.12
C ARG A 184 -5.93 6.03 -11.03
N HIS A 185 -5.51 6.43 -9.82
CA HIS A 185 -4.34 7.29 -9.68
C HIS A 185 -3.10 6.59 -10.27
N PRO A 186 -2.39 7.18 -11.27
CA PRO A 186 -1.34 6.49 -12.02
C PRO A 186 -0.10 6.15 -11.17
N PHE A 187 0.08 6.85 -10.04
CA PHE A 187 1.12 6.55 -9.05
C PHE A 187 1.13 5.07 -8.63
N TRP A 188 -0.05 4.44 -8.49
CA TRP A 188 -0.13 3.04 -8.07
C TRP A 188 0.40 2.06 -9.11
N ILE A 189 0.28 2.37 -10.40
CA ILE A 189 0.90 1.56 -11.45
C ILE A 189 2.41 1.71 -11.39
N ALA A 190 2.93 2.92 -11.17
CA ALA A 190 4.36 3.14 -11.00
C ALA A 190 4.93 2.34 -9.80
N ILE A 191 4.19 2.25 -8.70
CA ILE A 191 4.56 1.41 -7.54
C ILE A 191 4.56 -0.08 -7.92
N LEU A 192 3.53 -0.59 -8.60
CA LEU A 192 3.49 -2.00 -9.02
C LEU A 192 4.62 -2.35 -10.01
N ASP A 193 4.93 -1.44 -10.93
CA ASP A 193 6.07 -1.57 -11.85
C ASP A 193 7.41 -1.59 -11.09
N ALA A 194 7.57 -0.73 -10.07
CA ALA A 194 8.75 -0.70 -9.22
C ALA A 194 8.91 -2.00 -8.41
N ILE A 195 7.82 -2.53 -7.84
CA ILE A 195 7.82 -3.83 -7.14
C ILE A 195 8.25 -4.95 -8.09
N GLN A 196 7.69 -4.98 -9.31
CA GLN A 196 8.07 -5.98 -10.31
C GLN A 196 9.54 -5.84 -10.72
N ALA A 197 10.05 -4.63 -10.88
CA ALA A 197 11.46 -4.38 -11.19
C ALA A 197 12.38 -4.85 -10.06
N ASN A 198 12.05 -4.52 -8.81
CA ASN A 198 12.77 -4.97 -7.61
C ASN A 198 12.76 -6.50 -7.51
N PHE A 199 11.61 -7.14 -7.71
CA PHE A 199 11.49 -8.60 -7.71
C PHE A 199 12.39 -9.26 -8.75
N ASN A 200 12.43 -8.69 -9.96
CA ASN A 200 13.27 -9.21 -11.04
C ASN A 200 14.77 -9.01 -10.77
N ALA A 201 15.14 -7.92 -10.11
CA ALA A 201 16.52 -7.62 -9.76
C ALA A 201 17.04 -8.47 -8.59
N TYR A 202 16.18 -8.79 -7.62
CA TYR A 202 16.57 -9.39 -6.33
C TYR A 202 15.83 -10.69 -6.03
N ARG A 203 15.67 -11.57 -7.03
CA ARG A 203 14.85 -12.81 -6.98
C ARG A 203 14.97 -13.71 -5.74
N ASP A 204 15.93 -13.48 -4.84
CA ASP A 204 16.19 -14.24 -3.60
C ASP A 204 16.15 -13.41 -2.29
N THR A 205 15.83 -12.12 -2.31
CA THR A 205 15.74 -11.32 -1.06
C THR A 205 14.30 -11.29 -0.55
N SER A 206 13.98 -12.17 0.41
CA SER A 206 12.69 -12.19 1.12
C SER A 206 12.61 -11.07 2.17
N ASP A 207 12.83 -9.82 1.78
CA ASP A 207 12.66 -8.65 2.64
C ASP A 207 11.50 -7.77 2.13
N PRO A 208 10.32 -7.85 2.77
CA PRO A 208 9.17 -7.04 2.40
C PRO A 208 9.45 -5.52 2.44
N ILE A 209 10.36 -5.05 3.30
CA ILE A 209 10.71 -3.63 3.42
C ILE A 209 11.39 -3.15 2.14
N ALA A 210 12.31 -3.97 1.60
CA ALA A 210 13.03 -3.68 0.37
C ALA A 210 12.17 -3.88 -0.89
N LEU A 211 11.30 -4.89 -0.89
CA LEU A 211 10.55 -5.27 -2.08
C LEU A 211 9.26 -4.45 -2.27
N THR A 212 8.42 -4.37 -1.25
CA THR A 212 7.03 -3.85 -1.33
C THR A 212 6.73 -2.68 -0.39
N GLY A 213 7.62 -2.43 0.59
CA GLY A 213 7.58 -1.34 1.54
C GLY A 213 8.34 -0.08 1.09
N PRO A 214 9.11 0.57 1.98
CA PRO A 214 9.86 1.79 1.66
C PRO A 214 10.76 1.67 0.42
N GLY A 215 11.32 0.49 0.16
CA GLY A 215 12.17 0.25 -1.03
C GLY A 215 11.46 0.42 -2.37
N ALA A 216 10.13 0.27 -2.42
CA ALA A 216 9.33 0.61 -3.60
C ALA A 216 8.79 2.04 -3.55
N PHE A 217 8.37 2.50 -2.37
CA PHE A 217 7.69 3.80 -2.22
C PHE A 217 8.62 5.00 -2.31
N ASP A 218 9.75 5.01 -1.60
CA ASP A 218 10.63 6.19 -1.54
C ASP A 218 11.23 6.53 -2.92
N PRO A 219 11.80 5.57 -3.69
CA PRO A 219 12.35 5.87 -5.01
C PRO A 219 11.27 6.27 -6.02
N THR A 220 10.11 5.60 -5.97
CA THR A 220 8.99 5.91 -6.88
C THR A 220 8.44 7.30 -6.60
N TYR A 221 8.24 7.64 -5.31
CA TYR A 221 7.83 8.98 -4.94
C TYR A 221 8.88 10.00 -5.37
N ALA A 222 10.17 9.79 -5.08
CA ALA A 222 11.25 10.71 -5.47
C ALA A 222 11.27 10.98 -6.99
N ALA A 223 11.09 9.95 -7.81
CA ALA A 223 11.05 10.06 -9.27
C ALA A 223 9.71 10.57 -9.83
N TRP A 224 8.65 10.62 -9.02
CA TRP A 224 7.32 11.03 -9.48
C TRP A 224 7.31 12.50 -9.95
N PRO A 225 6.90 12.80 -11.19
CA PRO A 225 7.01 14.14 -11.76
C PRO A 225 5.98 15.13 -11.21
N ASP A 226 4.79 14.66 -10.85
CA ASP A 226 3.68 15.49 -10.40
C ASP A 226 3.53 15.41 -8.88
N LYS A 227 4.37 16.16 -8.16
CA LYS A 227 4.40 16.13 -6.69
C LYS A 227 3.11 16.62 -6.05
N ASP A 228 2.40 17.52 -6.73
CA ASP A 228 1.17 18.12 -6.20
C ASP A 228 0.00 17.12 -6.17
N SER A 229 0.06 16.05 -6.97
CA SER A 229 -0.95 14.98 -6.93
C SER A 229 -0.75 13.94 -5.84
N VAL A 230 0.37 13.98 -5.10
CA VAL A 230 0.69 13.03 -4.02
C VAL A 230 1.11 13.78 -2.75
N VAL A 231 0.19 13.85 -1.80
CA VAL A 231 0.45 14.51 -0.50
C VAL A 231 1.03 13.52 0.49
N VAL A 232 2.16 13.86 1.11
CA VAL A 232 2.73 13.07 2.21
C VAL A 232 2.27 13.69 3.53
N LEU A 233 1.42 12.97 4.26
CA LEU A 233 0.95 13.41 5.57
C LEU A 233 2.02 13.10 6.64
N PRO A 234 2.30 14.05 7.55
CA PRO A 234 3.30 13.86 8.59
C PRO A 234 2.85 12.82 9.62
N GLU A 235 3.82 12.29 10.37
CA GLU A 235 3.62 11.22 11.38
C GLU A 235 2.47 11.50 12.35
N GLU A 236 2.22 12.76 12.73
CA GLU A 236 1.18 13.14 13.68
C GLU A 236 -0.24 12.73 13.27
N TYR A 237 -0.48 12.49 11.96
CA TYR A 237 -1.78 12.04 11.46
C TYR A 237 -2.07 10.59 11.83
N PHE A 238 -1.08 9.69 11.75
CA PHE A 238 -1.32 8.24 11.79
C PHE A 238 -0.33 7.46 12.67
N TYR A 239 0.84 8.03 12.93
CA TYR A 239 1.91 7.49 13.75
C TYR A 239 2.31 8.44 14.91
N PRO A 240 1.34 8.93 15.71
CA PRO A 240 1.66 9.79 16.84
C PRO A 240 2.41 9.04 17.95
N GLU A 241 2.37 7.72 17.94
CA GLU A 241 3.00 6.81 18.90
C GLU A 241 3.95 5.87 18.15
N PHE A 242 5.01 5.41 18.81
CA PHE A 242 5.92 4.37 18.34
C PHE A 242 5.90 3.17 19.30
N SER A 243 6.41 2.04 18.86
CA SER A 243 6.41 0.85 19.69
C SER A 243 7.29 0.98 20.94
N ALA A 244 6.72 0.66 22.10
CA ALA A 244 7.38 0.82 23.40
C ALA A 244 8.70 0.02 23.52
N TRP A 245 8.82 -1.11 22.82
CA TRP A 245 10.06 -1.91 22.84
C TRP A 245 11.22 -1.29 22.04
N LEU A 246 10.96 -0.30 21.18
CA LEU A 246 12.03 0.44 20.48
C LEU A 246 12.63 1.55 21.34
N VAL A 247 11.92 2.00 22.38
CA VAL A 247 12.34 3.10 23.25
C VAL A 247 13.73 2.90 23.85
N PRO A 248 14.11 1.71 24.38
CA PRO A 248 15.45 1.50 24.93
C PRO A 248 16.55 1.70 23.87
N ASN A 249 16.32 1.23 22.65
CA ASN A 249 17.30 1.35 21.55
C ASN A 249 17.44 2.81 21.11
N MET A 250 16.31 3.54 20.95
CA MET A 250 16.33 4.96 20.62
C MET A 250 17.02 5.79 21.70
N THR A 251 16.75 5.48 22.97
CA THR A 251 17.40 6.13 24.12
C THR A 251 18.90 5.85 24.15
N ALA A 252 19.32 4.66 23.75
CA ALA A 252 20.74 4.31 23.62
C ALA A 252 21.42 5.10 22.49
N ALA A 253 20.77 5.22 21.33
CA ALA A 253 21.28 6.00 20.19
C ALA A 253 21.49 7.48 20.56
N CYS A 254 20.64 8.03 21.43
CA CYS A 254 20.80 9.39 21.96
C CYS A 254 22.07 9.59 22.79
N LYS A 255 22.65 8.53 23.37
CA LYS A 255 23.89 8.63 24.14
C LYS A 255 25.14 8.62 23.26
N SER A 256 25.10 7.98 22.10
CA SER A 256 26.26 7.78 21.23
C SER A 256 26.46 8.88 20.19
N SER A 257 25.38 9.52 19.74
CA SER A 257 25.40 10.27 18.47
C SER A 257 24.81 11.68 18.55
N ASN A 258 24.70 12.25 19.76
CA ASN A 258 24.03 13.54 20.00
C ASN A 258 24.75 14.78 19.40
N HIS A 259 25.91 14.61 18.77
CA HIS A 259 26.62 15.69 18.09
C HIS A 259 26.05 15.99 16.69
N ILE A 260 25.27 15.06 16.12
CA ILE A 260 24.58 15.26 14.83
C ILE A 260 23.31 16.07 15.09
N PRO A 261 23.09 17.23 14.44
CA PRO A 261 21.95 18.10 14.73
C PRO A 261 20.58 17.40 14.60
N ALA A 262 20.41 16.54 13.58
CA ALA A 262 19.20 15.76 13.40
C ALA A 262 18.93 14.79 14.56
N VAL A 263 19.97 14.09 15.02
CA VAL A 263 19.92 13.20 16.18
C VAL A 263 19.60 14.00 17.45
N ALA A 264 20.27 15.14 17.67
CA ALA A 264 20.02 15.97 18.84
C ALA A 264 18.58 16.49 18.92
N SER A 265 18.03 16.91 17.78
CA SER A 265 16.63 17.30 17.65
C SER A 265 15.69 16.12 17.94
N ALA A 266 15.95 14.94 17.37
CA ALA A 266 15.14 13.75 17.61
C ALA A 266 15.18 13.28 19.08
N CYS A 267 16.35 13.33 19.71
CA CYS A 267 16.53 12.99 21.12
C CYS A 267 15.83 13.97 22.06
N THR A 268 15.90 15.27 21.75
CA THR A 268 15.17 16.30 22.51
C THR A 268 13.67 16.04 22.45
N TRP A 269 13.14 15.75 21.26
CA TRP A 269 11.74 15.43 21.07
C TRP A 269 11.33 14.14 21.80
N LEU A 270 12.13 13.06 21.72
CA LEU A 270 11.86 11.79 22.40
C LEU A 270 11.79 11.95 23.92
N ASN A 271 12.66 12.78 24.50
CA ASN A 271 12.65 13.08 25.93
C ASN A 271 11.40 13.86 26.37
N GLN A 272 10.87 14.73 25.52
CA GLN A 272 9.63 15.47 25.77
C GLN A 272 8.38 14.60 25.59
N HIS A 273 8.44 13.64 24.66
CA HIS A 273 7.33 12.81 24.24
C HIS A 273 7.68 11.31 24.27
N PRO A 274 7.98 10.72 25.44
CA PRO A 274 8.50 9.35 25.54
C PRO A 274 7.50 8.26 25.13
N GLN A 275 6.22 8.61 24.99
CA GLN A 275 5.15 7.73 24.51
C GLN A 275 4.58 8.19 23.17
N GLY A 276 5.24 9.14 22.51
CA GLY A 276 4.70 9.84 21.35
C GLY A 276 3.84 11.06 21.71
N HIS A 277 3.28 11.70 20.69
CA HIS A 277 2.55 12.96 20.79
C HIS A 277 1.34 12.98 19.85
N LYS A 278 0.14 12.98 20.45
CA LYS A 278 -1.12 13.16 19.71
C LYS A 278 -1.43 14.65 19.58
N THR A 279 -1.88 15.05 18.39
CA THR A 279 -2.25 16.43 18.09
C THR A 279 -3.71 16.52 17.67
N SER A 280 -4.20 17.74 17.41
CA SER A 280 -5.50 17.95 16.77
C SER A 280 -5.56 17.42 15.33
N ASN A 281 -4.44 16.96 14.74
CA ASN A 281 -4.37 16.34 13.42
C ASN A 281 -4.30 14.81 13.45
N THR A 282 -4.21 14.18 14.63
CA THR A 282 -4.22 12.72 14.75
C THR A 282 -5.57 12.09 14.38
N HIS A 283 -5.59 11.34 13.29
CA HIS A 283 -6.75 10.61 12.77
C HIS A 283 -6.75 9.14 13.17
N ALA A 284 -5.56 8.53 13.27
CA ALA A 284 -5.41 7.13 13.62
C ALA A 284 -4.12 6.89 14.41
N VAL A 285 -4.02 5.72 15.02
CA VAL A 285 -2.84 5.26 15.75
C VAL A 285 -2.49 3.85 15.31
N HIS A 286 -1.30 3.67 14.76
CA HIS A 286 -0.72 2.35 14.53
C HIS A 286 -0.41 1.67 15.87
N ARG A 287 -0.90 0.45 16.11
CA ARG A 287 -0.70 -0.30 17.37
C ARG A 287 0.50 -1.25 17.35
N TRP A 288 1.26 -1.20 16.25
CA TRP A 288 2.58 -1.80 16.08
C TRP A 288 2.59 -3.31 16.26
N GLN A 289 1.47 -3.99 15.99
CA GLN A 289 1.37 -5.42 16.19
C GLN A 289 2.13 -6.14 15.09
N CYS A 290 3.37 -6.49 15.38
CA CYS A 290 4.25 -7.13 14.42
C CYS A 290 3.95 -8.63 14.26
N THR A 291 2.82 -8.96 13.62
CA THR A 291 2.37 -10.34 13.43
C THR A 291 3.20 -11.12 12.40
N TRP A 292 4.16 -10.48 11.75
CA TRP A 292 5.04 -11.07 10.74
C TRP A 292 6.53 -11.08 11.10
N CYS A 293 7.06 -10.11 11.85
CA CYS A 293 8.49 -10.06 12.16
C CYS A 293 8.94 -10.99 13.31
N GLY A 294 8.09 -11.92 13.73
CA GLY A 294 8.38 -12.89 14.79
C GLY A 294 8.49 -12.28 16.19
N ARG A 295 8.18 -10.97 16.37
CA ARG A 295 8.18 -10.28 17.67
C ARG A 295 6.76 -10.15 18.21
N GLY A 296 6.47 -10.87 19.29
CA GLY A 296 5.17 -10.91 19.98
C GLY A 296 4.93 -12.28 20.59
N SER A 297 4.22 -12.37 21.71
CA SER A 297 3.90 -13.68 22.28
C SER A 297 2.88 -14.39 21.38
N LYS A 298 3.32 -15.46 20.69
CA LYS A 298 2.40 -16.42 20.04
C LYS A 298 1.61 -17.24 21.08
N ALA A 299 2.06 -17.24 22.32
CA ALA A 299 1.34 -17.84 23.44
C ALA A 299 0.10 -16.97 23.76
N ASN A 300 -1.07 -17.62 23.85
CA ASN A 300 -2.39 -17.04 24.17
C ASN A 300 -3.03 -16.14 23.11
N GLU A 301 -2.65 -16.24 21.83
CA GLU A 301 -3.38 -15.52 20.77
C GLU A 301 -4.75 -16.17 20.54
N SER A 302 -5.83 -15.47 20.90
CA SER A 302 -7.20 -15.86 20.62
C SER A 302 -7.67 -15.30 19.29
N PHE A 303 -8.51 -16.05 18.59
CA PHE A 303 -9.02 -15.67 17.27
C PHE A 303 -10.54 -15.58 17.29
N THR A 304 -11.08 -14.75 16.39
CA THR A 304 -12.50 -14.55 16.15
C THR A 304 -12.78 -14.48 14.65
N THR A 305 -14.05 -14.37 14.28
CA THR A 305 -14.49 -14.28 12.89
C THR A 305 -14.59 -12.83 12.42
N LEU A 306 -14.59 -12.64 11.10
CA LEU A 306 -14.85 -11.36 10.47
C LEU A 306 -16.23 -10.81 10.79
N ALA A 307 -17.24 -11.67 10.98
CA ALA A 307 -18.57 -11.23 11.38
C ALA A 307 -18.55 -10.54 12.76
N ASP A 308 -17.70 -10.99 13.67
CA ASP A 308 -17.54 -10.38 14.99
C ASP A 308 -16.65 -9.11 14.93
N ALA A 309 -15.57 -9.17 14.17
CA ALA A 309 -14.61 -8.06 14.04
C ALA A 309 -15.18 -6.87 13.22
N ALA A 310 -15.97 -7.17 12.19
CA ALA A 310 -16.54 -6.17 11.30
C ALA A 310 -17.95 -6.58 10.82
N PRO A 311 -18.99 -6.45 11.63
CA PRO A 311 -20.33 -6.98 11.29
C PRO A 311 -20.94 -6.35 10.02
N ASN A 312 -20.57 -5.12 9.68
CA ASN A 312 -21.07 -4.43 8.48
C ASN A 312 -20.09 -4.48 7.30
N HIS A 313 -19.25 -5.51 7.24
CA HIS A 313 -18.28 -5.68 6.16
C HIS A 313 -18.94 -6.08 4.84
N ALA A 314 -18.29 -5.69 3.75
CA ALA A 314 -18.50 -6.22 2.42
C ALA A 314 -17.27 -7.05 1.99
N ARG A 315 -17.52 -7.98 1.08
CA ARG A 315 -16.52 -8.86 0.46
C ARG A 315 -16.54 -8.63 -1.05
N PRO A 316 -15.40 -8.79 -1.74
CA PRO A 316 -15.38 -8.76 -3.19
C PRO A 316 -16.25 -9.88 -3.77
N LYS A 317 -16.86 -9.59 -4.93
CA LYS A 317 -17.57 -10.58 -5.74
C LYS A 317 -16.74 -10.80 -7.00
N TRP A 318 -16.12 -11.97 -7.09
CA TRP A 318 -15.30 -12.38 -8.22
C TRP A 318 -16.07 -13.31 -9.15
#